data_AF-A0A518I6I1-F1
#
_entry.id   AF-A0A518I6I1-F1
#
_cell.length_a   1.000
_cell.length_b   1.000
_cell.length_c   1.000
_cell.angle_alpha   90.00
_cell.angle_beta   90.00
_cell.angle_gamma   90.00
#
_symmetry.space_group_name_H-M   'P 1'
#
loop_
_entity.id
_entity.type
_entity.pdbx_description
1 polymer ?
#
loop_
_entity_poly.entity_id
_entity_poly.type
_entity_poly.pdbx_seq_one_letter_code
_entity_poly.pdbx_strand_id
1 'polypeptide(L)'
;MLRMLRTKRIVMVTGFLAVGGFLVFANAEDKPEKTVTRTSNWPVKFTVQEKVPAVTQKKVEIKQSFYPALTKSEQQIQAALNADTKCDFPDIPLSKVMNSIQSQHGVNIFLDAFALQEQGLTAEEPVNVAVTGIPLKSALEIILKPLGLTYVVDSEVLKITTFYQANRTHQVRVYPVADLCKSHEDYQVLSDVIQNAQLGNWKPNGIGKMDPVISSDGTTVVAQNYAYEGGTISIFPQINSLVISQNYHTHNTIVEFLNLLRQVRQDQGT
;
A
#
# COMPACT_ATOMS: atom_id res chain seq x y z
N MET A 1 62.03 17.98 -35.52
CA MET A 1 63.09 18.55 -34.66
C MET A 1 62.44 18.89 -33.31
N LEU A 2 62.20 17.88 -32.46
CA LEU A 2 63.04 17.45 -31.34
C LEU A 2 63.13 18.50 -30.20
N ARG A 3 62.34 18.34 -29.12
CA ARG A 3 62.81 18.03 -27.74
C ARG A 3 61.75 18.29 -26.66
N MET A 4 61.36 17.21 -25.98
CA MET A 4 60.99 17.20 -24.56
C MET A 4 62.17 17.64 -23.67
N LEU A 5 61.89 18.26 -22.52
CA LEU A 5 62.47 17.98 -21.18
C LEU A 5 61.82 18.94 -20.15
N ARG A 6 60.90 18.51 -19.28
CA ARG A 6 61.05 17.85 -17.96
C ARG A 6 61.57 18.74 -16.80
N THR A 7 60.69 18.90 -15.80
CA THR A 7 60.93 18.84 -14.33
C THR A 7 61.45 20.08 -13.59
N LYS A 8 60.69 20.54 -12.58
CA LYS A 8 61.02 20.42 -11.13
C LYS A 8 59.94 21.04 -10.23
N ARG A 9 59.49 20.26 -9.24
CA ARG A 9 58.73 20.70 -8.06
C ARG A 9 59.70 21.29 -7.04
N ILE A 10 59.32 22.40 -6.40
CA ILE A 10 59.91 22.86 -5.14
C ILE A 10 58.76 22.99 -4.14
N VAL A 11 58.89 22.25 -3.04
CA VAL A 11 58.07 22.35 -1.83
C VAL A 11 58.85 23.26 -0.88
N MET A 12 58.19 24.28 -0.32
CA MET A 12 58.70 25.03 0.83
C MET A 12 57.57 25.10 1.86
N VAL A 13 57.82 24.50 3.03
CA VAL A 13 56.95 24.54 4.21
C VAL A 13 57.68 25.33 5.28
N THR A 14 57.11 26.47 5.66
CA THR A 14 57.27 27.22 6.93
C THR A 14 56.14 28.27 6.88
N GLY A 15 55.29 28.55 7.86
CA GLY A 15 55.32 28.32 9.30
C GLY A 15 54.87 29.62 9.99
N PHE A 16 53.60 29.64 10.42
CA PHE A 16 52.95 30.50 11.44
C PHE A 16 52.47 31.95 11.14
N LEU A 17 51.13 32.09 11.35
CA LEU A 17 50.33 33.18 11.94
C LEU A 17 50.28 34.57 11.30
N ALA A 18 49.12 34.91 10.72
CA ALA A 18 48.14 35.81 11.37
C ALA A 18 46.97 36.17 10.42
N VAL A 19 45.75 35.95 10.92
CA VAL A 19 44.52 36.77 10.78
C VAL A 19 44.13 37.28 9.38
N GLY A 20 42.98 36.80 8.88
CA GLY A 20 42.14 37.60 7.98
C GLY A 20 41.31 36.80 6.96
N GLY A 21 39.99 36.88 7.09
CA GLY A 21 39.09 37.11 5.95
C GLY A 21 38.74 35.95 5.01
N PHE A 22 37.49 35.51 5.12
CA PHE A 22 36.58 35.13 4.03
C PHE A 22 37.04 34.11 2.96
N LEU A 23 36.50 32.89 3.09
CA LEU A 23 36.27 32.00 1.96
C LEU A 23 35.18 32.60 1.05
N VAL A 24 35.55 32.92 -0.19
CA VAL A 24 34.61 33.09 -1.30
C VAL A 24 34.39 31.72 -1.93
N PHE A 25 33.16 31.21 -1.83
CA PHE A 25 32.64 30.23 -2.79
C PHE A 25 31.40 30.86 -3.43
N ALA A 26 31.45 30.98 -4.76
CA ALA A 26 30.41 31.56 -5.60
C ALA A 26 29.10 30.76 -5.44
N ASN A 27 28.02 31.47 -5.11
CA ASN A 27 26.67 30.91 -5.14
C ASN A 27 26.13 30.92 -6.57
N ALA A 28 25.44 29.81 -6.88
CA ALA A 28 24.75 29.53 -8.12
C ALA A 28 23.70 30.60 -8.48
N GLU A 29 23.53 30.84 -9.78
CA GLU A 29 22.48 31.71 -10.32
C GLU A 29 21.08 31.18 -9.97
N ASP A 30 20.35 31.96 -9.17
CA ASP A 30 18.92 31.79 -8.93
C ASP A 30 18.13 32.15 -10.20
N LYS A 31 17.30 31.20 -10.67
CA LYS A 31 16.35 31.41 -11.76
C LYS A 31 15.15 32.24 -11.25
N PRO A 32 14.69 33.31 -11.95
CA PRO A 32 13.75 34.26 -11.37
C PRO A 32 12.33 33.70 -11.14
N GLU A 33 11.73 34.07 -9.99
CA GLU A 33 10.33 33.86 -9.59
C GLU A 33 9.36 34.37 -10.68
N LYS A 34 8.30 33.60 -10.98
CA LYS A 34 7.24 34.03 -11.91
C LYS A 34 6.11 34.72 -11.15
N THR A 35 5.97 36.03 -11.34
CA THR A 35 4.85 36.84 -10.86
C THR A 35 3.70 36.83 -11.88
N VAL A 36 2.51 36.41 -11.48
CA VAL A 36 1.30 36.46 -12.32
C VAL A 36 0.45 37.65 -11.91
N THR A 37 0.24 38.58 -12.83
CA THR A 37 -0.66 39.73 -12.61
C THR A 37 -2.04 39.41 -13.17
N ARG A 38 -3.06 39.41 -12.31
CA ARG A 38 -4.47 39.32 -12.73
C ARG A 38 -5.14 40.68 -12.58
N THR A 39 -5.77 41.14 -13.65
CA THR A 39 -6.53 42.39 -13.70
C THR A 39 -8.00 42.04 -13.96
N SER A 40 -8.88 42.35 -12.99
CA SER A 40 -10.33 42.34 -13.19
C SER A 40 -10.84 43.78 -13.23
N ASN A 41 -11.89 44.04 -14.00
CA ASN A 41 -12.35 45.41 -14.27
C ASN A 41 -13.84 45.55 -13.93
N TRP A 42 -14.17 45.90 -12.68
CA TRP A 42 -15.46 46.50 -12.25
C TRP A 42 -15.42 46.94 -10.77
N PRO A 43 -16.07 48.04 -10.34
CA PRO A 43 -15.95 49.42 -10.81
C PRO A 43 -14.66 50.12 -10.29
N VAL A 44 -13.75 49.37 -9.65
CA VAL A 44 -12.43 49.83 -9.20
C VAL A 44 -11.38 48.86 -9.73
N LYS A 45 -10.32 49.37 -10.36
CA LYS A 45 -9.17 48.55 -10.80
C LYS A 45 -8.35 48.18 -9.57
N PHE A 46 -8.35 46.91 -9.18
CA PHE A 46 -7.39 46.39 -8.22
C PHE A 46 -6.48 45.39 -8.93
N THR A 47 -5.16 45.59 -8.76
CA THR A 47 -4.14 44.66 -9.24
C THR A 47 -3.73 43.81 -8.05
N VAL A 48 -4.14 42.54 -8.04
CA VAL A 48 -3.66 41.59 -7.03
C VAL A 48 -2.37 40.98 -7.56
N GLN A 49 -1.26 41.33 -6.91
CA GLN A 49 0.00 40.60 -7.04
C GLN A 49 -0.14 39.35 -6.16
N GLU A 50 -0.76 38.30 -6.69
CA GLU A 50 -0.85 37.03 -5.98
C GLU A 50 0.52 36.35 -6.06
N LYS A 51 1.28 36.41 -4.96
CA LYS A 51 2.48 35.59 -4.81
C LYS A 51 2.02 34.15 -4.61
N VAL A 52 1.71 33.45 -5.71
CA VAL A 52 1.49 32.01 -5.68
C VAL A 52 2.85 31.40 -5.34
N PRO A 53 3.06 30.85 -4.13
CA PRO A 53 4.30 30.14 -3.87
C PRO A 53 4.37 29.04 -4.93
N ALA A 54 5.51 28.94 -5.62
CA ALA A 54 5.78 27.78 -6.46
C ALA A 54 5.52 26.57 -5.57
N VAL A 55 4.51 25.77 -5.90
CA VAL A 55 4.31 24.47 -5.25
C VAL A 55 5.48 23.64 -5.73
N THR A 56 6.60 23.78 -5.02
CA THR A 56 7.72 22.85 -5.12
C THR A 56 7.09 21.52 -4.77
N GLN A 57 6.84 20.69 -5.79
CA GLN A 57 6.42 19.32 -5.60
C GLN A 57 7.60 18.63 -4.91
N LYS A 58 7.66 18.75 -3.59
CA LYS A 58 8.59 18.02 -2.77
C LYS A 58 8.21 16.57 -3.00
N LYS A 59 9.04 15.84 -3.73
CA LYS A 59 8.91 14.39 -3.95
C LYS A 59 8.73 13.76 -2.57
N VAL A 60 7.49 13.44 -2.20
CA VAL A 60 7.21 12.76 -0.94
C VAL A 60 7.73 11.36 -1.12
N GLU A 61 8.91 11.10 -0.56
CA GLU A 61 9.51 9.77 -0.56
C GLU A 61 8.73 8.90 0.44
N ILE A 62 7.81 8.09 -0.09
CA ILE A 62 7.04 7.14 0.71
C ILE A 62 8.01 6.03 1.14
N LYS A 63 8.48 6.08 2.38
CA LYS A 63 9.38 5.06 2.93
C LYS A 63 8.69 3.71 3.11
N GLN A 64 7.37 3.70 3.22
CA GLN A 64 6.58 2.52 3.52
C GLN A 64 5.14 2.66 3.04
N SER A 65 4.62 1.65 2.34
CA SER A 65 3.30 1.72 1.68
C SER A 65 2.12 1.69 2.65
N PHE A 66 2.28 1.10 3.84
CA PHE A 66 1.28 1.06 4.91
C PHE A 66 1.93 0.76 6.26
N TYR A 67 1.27 1.08 7.37
CA TYR A 67 1.68 0.73 8.74
C TYR A 67 0.67 -0.20 9.42
N PRO A 68 1.09 -1.09 10.35
CA PRO A 68 2.48 -1.34 10.76
C PRO A 68 3.34 -1.93 9.63
N ALA A 69 4.66 -1.83 9.77
CA ALA A 69 5.57 -2.45 8.81
C ALA A 69 5.50 -3.96 8.92
N LEU A 70 5.62 -4.65 7.79
CA LEU A 70 5.77 -6.10 7.80
C LEU A 70 7.02 -6.48 8.60
N THR A 71 6.88 -7.46 9.48
CA THR A 71 8.01 -8.05 10.20
C THR A 71 8.94 -8.77 9.21
N LYS A 72 10.16 -9.11 9.64
CA LYS A 72 11.10 -9.86 8.79
C LYS A 72 10.50 -11.18 8.30
N SER A 73 9.82 -11.90 9.20
CA SER A 73 9.13 -13.15 8.89
C SER A 73 8.01 -12.95 7.87
N GLU A 74 7.19 -11.91 8.03
CA GLU A 74 6.11 -11.60 7.08
C GLU A 74 6.64 -11.17 5.71
N GLN A 75 7.76 -10.43 5.67
CA GLN A 75 8.44 -10.07 4.42
C GLN A 75 8.97 -11.32 3.68
N GLN A 76 9.55 -12.28 4.41
CA GLN A 76 9.99 -13.55 3.85
C GLN A 76 8.82 -14.34 3.28
N ILE A 77 7.71 -14.44 4.01
CA ILE A 77 6.50 -15.09 3.53
C ILE A 77 5.96 -14.37 2.28
N GLN A 78 5.93 -13.04 2.27
CA GLN A 78 5.47 -12.27 1.12
C GLN A 78 6.36 -12.45 -0.11
N ALA A 79 7.68 -12.59 0.08
CA ALA A 79 8.61 -12.91 -0.99
C ALA A 79 8.37 -14.33 -1.53
N ALA A 80 8.21 -15.31 -0.64
CA ALA A 80 7.89 -16.69 -1.02
C ALA A 80 6.56 -16.80 -1.77
N LEU A 81 5.52 -16.06 -1.35
CA LEU A 81 4.23 -16.01 -2.03
C LEU A 81 4.33 -15.51 -3.48
N ASN A 82 5.32 -14.66 -3.78
CA ASN A 82 5.56 -14.15 -5.13
C ASN A 82 6.58 -14.99 -5.92
N ALA A 83 7.27 -15.94 -5.29
CA ALA A 83 8.22 -16.81 -5.94
C ALA A 83 7.50 -17.87 -6.79
N ASP A 84 8.12 -18.25 -7.90
CA ASP A 84 7.58 -19.29 -8.78
C ASP A 84 7.58 -20.63 -8.06
N THR A 85 6.50 -21.39 -8.27
CA THR A 85 6.34 -22.72 -7.70
C THR A 85 6.01 -23.76 -8.77
N LYS A 86 6.30 -25.00 -8.42
CA LYS A 86 5.91 -26.20 -9.15
C LYS A 86 5.12 -27.08 -8.20
N CYS A 87 3.89 -27.36 -8.55
CA CYS A 87 2.98 -28.19 -7.77
C CYS A 87 2.50 -29.34 -8.66
N ASP A 88 2.72 -30.57 -8.22
CA ASP A 88 2.24 -31.79 -8.89
C ASP A 88 1.75 -32.73 -7.79
N PHE A 89 0.45 -32.63 -7.50
CA PHE A 89 -0.20 -33.29 -6.39
C PHE A 89 -1.43 -34.04 -6.93
N PRO A 90 -1.26 -35.25 -7.48
CA PRO A 90 -2.38 -36.09 -7.89
C PRO A 90 -2.94 -36.85 -6.69
N ASP A 91 -4.09 -36.42 -6.18
CA ASP A 91 -4.82 -37.06 -5.07
C ASP A 91 -3.99 -37.15 -3.77
N ILE A 92 -3.31 -36.05 -3.41
CA ILE A 92 -2.45 -35.98 -2.23
C ILE A 92 -3.19 -35.28 -1.07
N PRO A 93 -3.13 -35.80 0.16
CA PRO A 93 -3.69 -35.15 1.34
C PRO A 93 -3.20 -33.71 1.54
N LEU A 94 -4.10 -32.78 1.89
CA LEU A 94 -3.81 -31.38 2.12
C LEU A 94 -2.64 -31.15 3.08
N SER A 95 -2.55 -31.93 4.16
CA SER A 95 -1.44 -31.91 5.13
C SER A 95 -0.08 -32.12 4.46
N LYS A 96 0.03 -33.13 3.58
CA LYS A 96 1.25 -33.45 2.84
C LYS A 96 1.56 -32.39 1.79
N VAL A 97 0.55 -31.85 1.11
CA VAL A 97 0.72 -30.75 0.17
C VAL A 97 1.34 -29.54 0.86
N MET A 98 0.79 -29.13 2.01
CA MET A 98 1.31 -27.99 2.77
C MET A 98 2.74 -28.23 3.27
N ASN A 99 3.06 -29.45 3.76
CA ASN A 99 4.43 -29.81 4.14
C ASN A 99 5.43 -29.75 2.97
N SER A 100 5.00 -30.17 1.77
CA SER A 100 5.81 -30.07 0.56
C SER A 100 6.09 -28.61 0.20
N ILE A 101 5.06 -27.76 0.23
CA ILE A 101 5.19 -26.32 -0.06
C ILE A 101 6.09 -25.63 0.96
N GLN A 102 5.91 -25.93 2.25
CA GLN A 102 6.76 -25.43 3.33
C GLN A 102 8.23 -25.79 3.10
N SER A 103 8.52 -27.04 2.71
CA SER A 103 9.88 -27.51 2.44
C SER A 103 10.49 -26.84 1.21
N GLN A 104 9.68 -26.61 0.17
CA GLN A 104 10.12 -25.99 -1.09
C GLN A 104 10.44 -24.51 -0.95
N HIS A 105 9.64 -23.77 -0.17
CA HIS A 105 9.75 -22.31 -0.06
C HIS A 105 10.40 -21.83 1.25
N GLY A 106 10.64 -22.72 2.21
CA GLY A 106 11.30 -22.39 3.48
C GLY A 106 10.48 -21.47 4.38
N VAL A 107 9.14 -21.56 4.30
CA VAL A 107 8.21 -20.74 5.10
C VAL A 107 7.40 -21.61 6.05
N ASN A 108 7.12 -21.10 7.24
CA ASN A 108 6.28 -21.79 8.21
C ASN A 108 4.82 -21.75 7.77
N ILE A 109 4.22 -22.92 7.55
CA ILE A 109 2.81 -23.07 7.20
C ILE A 109 2.05 -23.68 8.37
N PHE A 110 0.92 -23.08 8.73
CA PHE A 110 0.06 -23.55 9.82
C PHE A 110 -1.33 -23.85 9.28
N LEU A 111 -1.82 -25.09 9.43
CA LEU A 111 -3.21 -25.43 9.15
C LEU A 111 -4.07 -25.14 10.38
N ASP A 112 -5.08 -24.31 10.21
CA ASP A 112 -6.08 -24.02 11.24
C ASP A 112 -7.09 -25.16 11.34
N ALA A 113 -6.70 -26.23 12.03
CA ALA A 113 -7.50 -27.45 12.18
C ALA A 113 -8.90 -27.17 12.77
N PHE A 114 -9.02 -26.17 13.65
CA PHE A 114 -10.30 -25.79 14.23
C PHE A 114 -11.23 -25.18 13.17
N ALA A 115 -10.75 -24.22 12.38
CA ALA A 115 -11.53 -23.63 11.30
C ALA A 115 -11.92 -24.66 10.23
N LEU A 116 -11.03 -25.59 9.88
CA LEU A 116 -11.32 -26.68 8.94
C LEU A 116 -12.45 -27.58 9.48
N GLN A 117 -12.37 -27.97 10.76
CA GLN A 117 -13.37 -28.83 11.39
C GLN A 117 -14.77 -28.18 11.44
N GLU A 118 -14.85 -26.85 11.63
CA GLU A 118 -16.13 -26.12 11.59
C GLU A 118 -16.85 -26.22 10.24
N GLN A 119 -16.11 -26.45 9.14
CA GLN A 119 -16.66 -26.72 7.81
C GLN A 119 -16.76 -28.21 7.47
N GLY A 120 -16.51 -29.09 8.44
CA GLY A 120 -16.53 -30.54 8.25
C GLY A 120 -15.35 -31.07 7.43
N LEU A 121 -14.28 -30.28 7.29
CA LEU A 121 -13.07 -30.64 6.55
C LEU A 121 -12.00 -31.17 7.50
N THR A 122 -11.09 -31.96 6.96
CA THR A 122 -9.92 -32.46 7.69
C THR A 122 -8.61 -32.11 7.00
N ALA A 123 -7.48 -32.37 7.64
CA ALA A 123 -6.18 -32.21 6.98
C ALA A 123 -5.90 -33.30 5.91
N GLU A 124 -6.81 -34.27 5.78
CA GLU A 124 -6.71 -35.38 4.83
C GLU A 124 -7.50 -35.15 3.54
N GLU A 125 -8.11 -33.97 3.36
CA GLU A 125 -8.80 -33.64 2.11
C GLU A 125 -7.87 -33.85 0.90
N PRO A 126 -8.32 -34.57 -0.13
CA PRO A 126 -7.50 -34.82 -1.31
C PRO A 126 -7.37 -33.55 -2.14
N VAL A 127 -6.13 -33.27 -2.56
CA VAL A 127 -5.80 -32.19 -3.50
C VAL A 127 -5.40 -32.83 -4.82
N ASN A 128 -5.98 -32.33 -5.92
CA ASN A 128 -5.68 -32.76 -7.28
C ASN A 128 -5.29 -31.55 -8.15
N VAL A 129 -4.00 -31.20 -8.16
CA VAL A 129 -3.50 -30.01 -8.88
C VAL A 129 -2.15 -30.30 -9.52
N ALA A 130 -2.01 -29.90 -10.80
CA ALA A 130 -0.75 -29.92 -11.54
C ALA A 130 -0.53 -28.55 -12.23
N VAL A 131 0.39 -27.75 -11.69
CA VAL A 131 0.74 -26.40 -12.20
C VAL A 131 2.24 -26.16 -12.10
N THR A 132 2.80 -25.41 -13.06
CA THR A 132 4.23 -25.08 -13.10
C THR A 132 4.44 -23.65 -13.57
N GLY A 133 5.45 -22.97 -13.02
CA GLY A 133 5.85 -21.63 -13.47
C GLY A 133 4.84 -20.53 -13.13
N ILE A 134 4.10 -20.70 -12.03
CA ILE A 134 3.21 -19.66 -11.49
C ILE A 134 3.64 -19.27 -10.07
N PRO A 135 3.33 -18.05 -9.62
CA PRO A 135 3.61 -17.63 -8.25
C PRO A 135 2.92 -18.52 -7.21
N LEU A 136 3.55 -18.74 -6.06
CA LEU A 136 3.00 -19.55 -4.98
C LEU A 136 1.61 -19.06 -4.53
N LYS A 137 1.37 -17.74 -4.47
CA LYS A 137 0.06 -17.17 -4.13
C LYS A 137 -1.06 -17.69 -5.05
N SER A 138 -0.79 -17.80 -6.34
CA SER A 138 -1.74 -18.28 -7.34
C SER A 138 -1.93 -19.80 -7.24
N ALA A 139 -0.85 -20.55 -6.99
CA ALA A 139 -0.95 -21.98 -6.75
C ALA A 139 -1.77 -22.30 -5.48
N LEU A 140 -1.57 -21.56 -4.40
CA LEU A 140 -2.35 -21.69 -3.16
C LEU A 140 -3.83 -21.37 -3.41
N GLU A 141 -4.15 -20.33 -4.18
CA GLU A 141 -5.54 -20.05 -4.54
C GLU A 141 -6.18 -21.22 -5.31
N ILE A 142 -5.48 -21.77 -6.30
CA ILE A 142 -5.97 -22.93 -7.08
C ILE A 142 -6.19 -24.17 -6.20
N ILE A 143 -5.28 -24.42 -5.24
CA ILE A 143 -5.35 -25.57 -4.33
C ILE A 143 -6.46 -25.42 -3.30
N LEU A 144 -6.60 -24.24 -2.70
CA LEU A 144 -7.43 -24.03 -1.50
C LEU A 144 -8.87 -23.66 -1.83
N LYS A 145 -9.11 -22.90 -2.91
CA LYS A 145 -10.42 -22.39 -3.28
C LYS A 145 -11.48 -23.49 -3.51
N PRO A 146 -11.19 -24.63 -4.16
CA PRO A 146 -12.15 -25.72 -4.30
C PRO A 146 -12.59 -26.33 -2.95
N LEU A 147 -11.74 -26.27 -1.93
CA LEU A 147 -12.02 -26.75 -0.58
C LEU A 147 -12.70 -25.69 0.29
N GLY A 148 -13.02 -24.50 -0.23
CA GLY A 148 -13.54 -23.38 0.58
C GLY A 148 -12.51 -22.77 1.53
N LEU A 149 -11.22 -23.06 1.30
CA LEU A 149 -10.10 -22.58 2.11
C LEU A 149 -9.40 -21.39 1.43
N THR A 150 -8.62 -20.67 2.22
CA THR A 150 -7.70 -19.63 1.76
C THR A 150 -6.48 -19.57 2.68
N TYR A 151 -5.54 -18.68 2.37
CA TYR A 151 -4.37 -18.42 3.19
C TYR A 151 -4.37 -16.99 3.72
N VAL A 152 -3.83 -16.79 4.92
CA VAL A 152 -3.56 -15.47 5.50
C VAL A 152 -2.16 -15.46 6.11
N VAL A 153 -1.52 -14.30 6.15
CA VAL A 153 -0.30 -14.12 6.95
C VAL A 153 -0.71 -13.50 8.27
N ASP A 154 -0.50 -14.25 9.34
CA ASP A 154 -0.87 -13.88 10.71
C ASP A 154 0.08 -14.55 11.70
N SER A 155 0.44 -13.84 12.77
CA SER A 155 1.34 -14.35 13.81
C SER A 155 2.66 -14.93 13.24
N GLU A 156 3.24 -14.22 12.24
CA GLU A 156 4.50 -14.60 11.58
C GLU A 156 4.50 -15.94 10.81
N VAL A 157 3.33 -16.52 10.54
CA VAL A 157 3.18 -17.77 9.78
C VAL A 157 2.22 -17.61 8.60
N LEU A 158 2.38 -18.48 7.60
CA LEU A 158 1.41 -18.63 6.53
C LEU A 158 0.30 -19.58 7.01
N LYS A 159 -0.81 -19.00 7.47
CA LYS A 159 -1.95 -19.75 8.01
C LYS A 159 -2.90 -20.14 6.88
N ILE A 160 -3.26 -21.42 6.81
CA ILE A 160 -4.31 -21.95 5.96
C ILE A 160 -5.59 -22.06 6.81
N THR A 161 -6.66 -21.40 6.39
CA THR A 161 -7.92 -21.31 7.14
C THR A 161 -9.11 -21.25 6.17
N THR A 162 -10.33 -21.20 6.66
CA THR A 162 -11.52 -21.12 5.81
C THR A 162 -11.72 -19.71 5.25
N PHE A 163 -12.36 -19.61 4.09
CA PHE A 163 -12.72 -18.31 3.51
C PHE A 163 -13.59 -17.47 4.45
N TYR A 164 -14.50 -18.13 5.18
CA TYR A 164 -15.35 -17.49 6.17
C TYR A 164 -14.53 -16.83 7.28
N GLN A 165 -13.57 -17.57 7.84
CA GLN A 165 -12.78 -17.07 8.96
C GLN A 165 -11.81 -15.97 8.52
N ALA A 166 -11.14 -16.16 7.39
CA ALA A 166 -10.27 -15.15 6.81
C ALA A 166 -11.01 -13.82 6.54
N ASN A 167 -12.26 -13.87 6.08
CA ASN A 167 -13.04 -12.66 5.81
C ASN A 167 -13.50 -11.92 7.06
N ARG A 168 -13.70 -12.62 8.17
CA ARG A 168 -14.15 -12.01 9.44
C ARG A 168 -13.00 -11.45 10.26
N THR A 169 -11.79 -11.93 10.03
CA THR A 169 -10.59 -11.40 10.70
C THR A 169 -10.12 -10.13 10.00
N HIS A 170 -10.48 -8.98 10.55
CA HIS A 170 -9.99 -7.69 10.08
C HIS A 170 -8.70 -7.29 10.78
N GLN A 171 -7.79 -6.70 10.01
CA GLN A 171 -6.60 -6.02 10.50
C GLN A 171 -6.77 -4.53 10.24
N VAL A 172 -6.09 -3.69 11.03
CA VAL A 172 -6.06 -2.25 10.79
C VAL A 172 -4.72 -1.89 10.15
N ARG A 173 -4.76 -1.21 9.01
CA ARG A 173 -3.57 -0.65 8.36
C ARG A 173 -3.75 0.83 8.07
N VAL A 174 -2.68 1.60 8.26
CA VAL A 174 -2.61 3.03 7.95
C VAL A 174 -1.86 3.23 6.65
N TYR A 175 -2.48 3.86 5.67
CA TYR A 175 -1.92 4.09 4.34
C TYR A 175 -1.57 5.55 4.14
N PRO A 176 -0.28 5.92 4.10
CA PRO A 176 0.14 7.26 3.70
C PRO A 176 -0.25 7.51 2.25
N VAL A 177 -0.99 8.58 2.00
CA VAL A 177 -1.48 8.96 0.66
C VAL A 177 -1.25 10.44 0.35
N ALA A 178 -0.32 11.09 1.07
CA ALA A 178 0.05 12.49 0.88
C ALA A 178 0.56 12.80 -0.55
N ASP A 179 1.08 11.79 -1.23
CA ASP A 179 1.51 11.86 -2.61
C ASP A 179 0.32 11.91 -3.57
N LEU A 180 -0.78 11.20 -3.25
CA LEU A 180 -1.99 11.12 -4.08
C LEU A 180 -2.97 12.27 -3.77
N CYS A 181 -3.15 12.61 -2.50
CA CYS A 181 -4.14 13.58 -2.00
C CYS A 181 -3.45 14.88 -1.50
N LYS A 182 -3.94 16.05 -1.94
CA LYS A 182 -3.48 17.39 -1.52
C LYS A 182 -4.52 18.15 -0.71
N SER A 183 -5.80 17.89 -0.97
CA SER A 183 -6.94 18.55 -0.32
C SER A 183 -7.80 17.53 0.43
N HIS A 184 -8.67 17.99 1.33
CA HIS A 184 -9.65 17.11 1.99
C HIS A 184 -10.58 16.41 0.99
N GLU A 185 -10.93 17.09 -0.11
CA GLU A 185 -11.78 16.55 -1.17
C GLU A 185 -11.09 15.38 -1.89
N ASP A 186 -9.77 15.46 -2.11
CA ASP A 186 -9.00 14.38 -2.73
C ASP A 186 -9.04 13.09 -1.87
N TYR A 187 -9.10 13.22 -0.55
CA TYR A 187 -9.25 12.06 0.34
C TYR A 187 -10.63 11.42 0.22
N GLN A 188 -11.69 12.23 0.09
CA GLN A 188 -13.06 11.74 -0.12
C GLN A 188 -13.14 11.00 -1.45
N VAL A 189 -12.64 11.60 -2.53
CA VAL A 189 -12.59 10.97 -3.85
C VAL A 189 -11.81 9.65 -3.81
N LEU A 190 -10.65 9.61 -3.17
CA LEU A 190 -9.88 8.37 -3.06
C LEU A 190 -10.61 7.30 -2.25
N SER A 191 -11.28 7.70 -1.15
CA SER A 191 -12.12 6.78 -0.36
C SER A 191 -13.26 6.20 -1.20
N ASP A 192 -13.97 7.04 -1.95
CA ASP A 192 -15.08 6.63 -2.80
C ASP A 192 -14.61 5.72 -3.93
N VAL A 193 -13.46 6.02 -4.55
CA VAL A 193 -12.85 5.17 -5.59
C VAL A 193 -12.50 3.80 -5.03
N ILE A 194 -11.89 3.72 -3.83
CA ILE A 194 -11.54 2.44 -3.18
C ILE A 194 -12.81 1.61 -2.91
N GLN A 195 -13.89 2.24 -2.47
CA GLN A 195 -15.16 1.56 -2.19
C GLN A 195 -15.86 1.11 -3.48
N ASN A 196 -15.91 1.98 -4.50
CA ASN A 196 -16.58 1.71 -5.77
C ASN A 196 -15.83 0.70 -6.65
N ALA A 197 -14.51 0.57 -6.49
CA ALA A 197 -13.71 -0.45 -7.15
C ALA A 197 -13.94 -1.87 -6.60
N GLN A 198 -14.80 -2.03 -5.58
CA GLN A 198 -15.17 -3.32 -4.99
C GLN A 198 -13.96 -4.15 -4.51
N LEU A 199 -12.92 -3.46 -4.00
CA LEU A 199 -11.69 -4.11 -3.53
C LEU A 199 -11.89 -4.96 -2.27
N GLY A 200 -13.04 -4.84 -1.61
CA GLY A 200 -13.43 -5.59 -0.43
C GLY A 200 -14.90 -5.34 -0.08
N ASN A 201 -15.39 -6.03 0.95
CA ASN A 201 -16.73 -5.80 1.49
C ASN A 201 -16.69 -4.61 2.46
N TRP A 202 -17.38 -3.53 2.13
CA TRP A 202 -17.38 -2.29 2.89
C TRP A 202 -18.67 -2.10 3.66
N LYS A 203 -18.57 -1.70 4.93
CA LYS A 203 -19.75 -1.22 5.64
C LYS A 203 -20.27 0.03 4.94
N PRO A 204 -21.58 0.14 4.65
CA PRO A 204 -22.13 1.36 4.09
C PRO A 204 -21.84 2.55 5.03
N ASN A 205 -20.97 3.46 4.57
CA ASN A 205 -20.69 4.81 5.09
C ASN A 205 -20.69 5.02 6.62
N GLY A 206 -19.98 4.16 7.35
CA GLY A 206 -19.66 4.38 8.77
C GLY A 206 -20.88 4.33 9.71
N ILE A 207 -20.64 4.56 10.99
CA ILE A 207 -21.65 4.45 12.05
C ILE A 207 -22.69 5.57 11.85
N GLY A 208 -23.82 5.28 11.21
CA GLY A 208 -25.02 6.12 11.25
C GLY A 208 -25.48 6.84 9.97
N LYS A 209 -25.15 6.36 8.76
CA LYS A 209 -25.66 6.99 7.51
C LYS A 209 -26.25 5.99 6.51
N MET A 210 -27.30 5.27 6.91
CA MET A 210 -28.33 4.89 5.94
C MET A 210 -29.32 6.04 5.83
N ASP A 211 -29.75 6.34 4.61
CA ASP A 211 -30.94 7.17 4.43
C ASP A 211 -32.11 6.49 5.16
N PRO A 212 -32.89 7.24 5.96
CA PRO A 212 -34.05 6.68 6.62
C PRO A 212 -34.99 6.06 5.59
N VAL A 213 -35.41 4.82 5.82
CA VAL A 213 -36.46 4.22 4.99
C VAL A 213 -37.77 4.89 5.38
N ILE A 214 -38.43 5.56 4.44
CA ILE A 214 -39.77 6.12 4.62
C ILE A 214 -40.75 5.00 4.24
N SER A 215 -41.48 4.50 5.23
CA SER A 215 -42.58 3.56 5.01
C SER A 215 -43.73 4.24 4.27
N SER A 216 -44.59 3.46 3.60
CA SER A 216 -45.73 3.97 2.82
C SER A 216 -46.74 4.77 3.64
N ASP A 217 -46.70 4.65 4.97
CA ASP A 217 -47.49 5.41 5.93
C ASP A 217 -46.81 6.73 6.39
N GLY A 218 -45.63 7.06 5.84
CA GLY A 218 -44.86 8.25 6.18
C GLY A 218 -44.00 8.11 7.44
N THR A 219 -43.94 6.93 8.05
CA THR A 219 -43.05 6.69 9.21
C THR A 219 -41.60 6.53 8.76
N THR A 220 -40.70 7.22 9.46
CA THR A 220 -39.25 7.14 9.25
C THR A 220 -38.71 6.01 10.10
N VAL A 221 -38.20 4.95 9.46
CA VAL A 221 -37.51 3.86 10.15
C VAL A 221 -36.01 4.12 10.06
N VAL A 222 -35.39 4.51 11.18
CA VAL A 222 -33.94 4.56 11.30
C VAL A 222 -33.48 3.20 11.78
N ALA A 223 -32.71 2.49 10.96
CA ALA A 223 -32.16 1.23 11.36
C ALA A 223 -31.03 1.42 12.37
N GLN A 224 -31.36 1.24 13.65
CA GLN A 224 -30.41 1.48 14.75
C GLN A 224 -29.42 0.33 14.95
N ASN A 225 -29.73 -0.89 14.50
CA ASN A 225 -29.01 -2.11 14.89
C ASN A 225 -28.63 -3.06 13.72
N TYR A 226 -28.43 -2.56 12.51
CA TYR A 226 -27.79 -3.41 11.49
C TYR A 226 -26.31 -3.58 11.82
N ALA A 227 -25.96 -4.77 12.31
CA ALA A 227 -24.57 -5.20 12.40
C ALA A 227 -24.04 -5.44 10.99
N TYR A 228 -23.62 -4.39 10.30
CA TYR A 228 -22.96 -4.53 9.01
C TYR A 228 -21.68 -5.34 9.20
N GLU A 229 -21.58 -6.46 8.49
CA GLU A 229 -20.33 -7.16 8.25
C GLU A 229 -19.52 -6.39 7.21
N GLY A 230 -18.20 -6.54 7.24
CA GLY A 230 -17.30 -5.83 6.33
C GLY A 230 -16.43 -4.79 7.03
N GLY A 231 -15.47 -4.27 6.28
CA GLY A 231 -14.47 -3.36 6.80
C GLY A 231 -14.87 -1.89 6.70
N THR A 232 -13.98 -1.03 7.21
CA THR A 232 -14.18 0.41 7.27
C THR A 232 -12.98 1.15 6.69
N ILE A 233 -13.23 2.33 6.16
CA ILE A 233 -12.22 3.30 5.74
C ILE A 233 -12.50 4.62 6.45
N SER A 234 -11.46 5.18 7.07
CA SER A 234 -11.50 6.45 7.78
C SER A 234 -10.42 7.35 7.25
N ILE A 235 -10.80 8.58 6.89
CA ILE A 235 -9.87 9.60 6.43
C ILE A 235 -9.25 10.27 7.65
N PHE A 236 -7.91 10.35 7.72
CA PHE A 236 -7.21 11.04 8.79
C PHE A 236 -6.21 12.05 8.22
N PRO A 237 -6.68 13.26 7.83
CA PRO A 237 -5.88 14.24 7.11
C PRO A 237 -4.70 14.79 7.92
N GLN A 238 -4.79 14.79 9.25
CA GLN A 238 -3.75 15.31 10.15
C GLN A 238 -2.39 14.61 9.95
N ILE A 239 -2.39 13.36 9.51
CA ILE A 239 -1.19 12.59 9.16
C ILE A 239 -1.14 12.21 7.68
N ASN A 240 -1.95 12.87 6.85
CA ASN A 240 -2.07 12.63 5.43
C ASN A 240 -2.33 11.15 5.04
N SER A 241 -3.12 10.43 5.83
CA SER A 241 -3.29 8.97 5.67
C SER A 241 -4.76 8.52 5.69
N LEU A 242 -4.99 7.33 5.11
CA LEU A 242 -6.23 6.57 5.27
C LEU A 242 -6.02 5.48 6.32
N VAL A 243 -6.96 5.32 7.24
CA VAL A 243 -6.99 4.22 8.21
C VAL A 243 -8.05 3.23 7.76
N ILE A 244 -7.63 2.02 7.42
CA ILE A 244 -8.52 1.00 6.85
C ILE A 244 -8.51 -0.23 7.76
N SER A 245 -9.70 -0.72 8.11
CA SER A 245 -9.90 -1.99 8.79
C SER A 245 -10.53 -2.98 7.83
N GLN A 246 -9.79 -3.99 7.37
CA GLN A 246 -10.23 -4.95 6.35
C GLN A 246 -9.54 -6.32 6.53
N ASN A 247 -10.01 -7.33 5.79
CA ASN A 247 -9.33 -8.63 5.79
C ASN A 247 -7.96 -8.59 5.08
N TYR A 248 -7.17 -9.65 5.29
CA TYR A 248 -5.80 -9.77 4.76
C TYR A 248 -5.74 -9.61 3.23
N HIS A 249 -6.63 -10.28 2.49
CA HIS A 249 -6.63 -10.23 1.02
C HIS A 249 -6.98 -8.84 0.49
N THR A 250 -8.03 -8.21 1.04
CA THR A 250 -8.42 -6.84 0.70
C THR A 250 -7.27 -5.86 0.93
N HIS A 251 -6.52 -6.00 2.03
CA HIS A 251 -5.36 -5.16 2.27
C HIS A 251 -4.28 -5.28 1.20
N ASN A 252 -4.03 -6.49 0.69
CA ASN A 252 -3.08 -6.71 -0.40
C ASN A 252 -3.57 -6.06 -1.69
N THR A 253 -4.85 -6.23 -2.03
CA THR A 253 -5.48 -5.58 -3.19
C THR A 253 -5.41 -4.05 -3.08
N ILE A 254 -5.63 -3.48 -1.90
CA ILE A 254 -5.50 -2.02 -1.69
C ILE A 254 -4.06 -1.55 -1.92
N VAL A 255 -3.05 -2.30 -1.46
CA VAL A 255 -1.64 -1.96 -1.70
C VAL A 255 -1.35 -1.97 -3.20
N GLU A 256 -1.77 -3.01 -3.91
CA GLU A 256 -1.61 -3.11 -5.37
C GLU A 256 -2.29 -1.94 -6.08
N PHE A 257 -3.54 -1.65 -5.72
CA PHE A 257 -4.31 -0.54 -6.29
C PHE A 257 -3.66 0.84 -6.07
N LEU A 258 -3.24 1.13 -4.84
CA LEU A 258 -2.55 2.41 -4.55
C LEU A 258 -1.22 2.52 -5.30
N ASN A 259 -0.50 1.42 -5.49
CA ASN A 259 0.73 1.41 -6.29
C ASN A 259 0.44 1.66 -7.78
N LEU A 260 -0.65 1.10 -8.32
CA LEU A 260 -1.09 1.39 -9.69
C LEU A 260 -1.41 2.87 -9.89
N LEU A 261 -2.16 3.49 -8.96
CA LEU A 261 -2.45 4.92 -9.02
C LEU A 261 -1.17 5.78 -9.02
N ARG A 262 -0.18 5.39 -8.21
CA ARG A 262 1.12 6.05 -8.16
C ARG A 262 1.89 5.92 -9.47
N GLN A 263 1.89 4.73 -10.06
CA GLN A 263 2.54 4.47 -11.34
C GLN A 263 1.92 5.34 -12.44
N VAL A 264 0.59 5.35 -12.58
CA VAL A 264 -0.11 6.17 -13.57
C VAL A 264 0.22 7.66 -13.41
N ARG A 265 0.27 8.15 -12.17
CA ARG A 265 0.63 9.55 -11.90
C ARG A 265 2.08 9.88 -12.26
N GLN A 266 3.00 8.93 -12.10
CA GLN A 266 4.40 9.11 -12.53
C GLN A 266 4.50 9.19 -14.05
N ASP A 267 3.79 8.32 -14.76
CA ASP A 267 3.79 8.29 -16.22
C ASP A 267 3.17 9.56 -16.84
N GLN A 268 2.15 10.14 -16.19
CA GLN A 268 1.53 11.43 -16.57
C GLN A 268 2.36 12.66 -16.17
N GLY A 269 3.34 12.51 -15.28
CA GLY A 269 4.23 13.57 -14.81
C GLY A 269 5.45 13.81 -15.71
N THR A 270 5.57 13.06 -16.81
CA THR A 270 6.57 13.17 -17.89
C THR A 270 6.00 13.90 -19.09
#